data_AF-A0A837ANJ9-F1
#
_entry.id   AF-A0A837ANJ9-F1
#
_cell.length_a   1.000
_cell.length_b   1.000
_cell.length_c   1.000
_cell.angle_alpha   90.00
_cell.angle_beta   90.00
_cell.angle_gamma   90.00
#
_symmetry.space_group_name_H-M   'P 1'
#
loop_
_entity.id
_entity.type
_entity.pdbx_description
1 polymer ?
#
loop_
_entity_poly.entity_id
_entity_poly.type
_entity_poly.pdbx_seq_one_letter_code
_entity_poly.pdbx_strand_id
1 'polypeptide(L)'
;RIRQCWDYEQICADHAQRLSLRLDLREKQAFRRIDALLAKHRPGKTPLRLDLLLRAQSGGVAGMLDLNGSHSVRIDQQLMDSLRADPAVRTLKIKYNPPWA
;
A
#
# COMPACT_ATOMS: atom_id res chain seq x y z
N ARG A 1 -26.02 21.18 11.76
CA ARG A 1 -25.35 21.82 10.61
C ARG A 1 -23.94 21.24 10.52
N ILE A 2 -23.55 20.65 9.40
CA ILE A 2 -22.19 20.10 9.23
C ILE A 2 -21.22 21.27 9.07
N ARG A 3 -20.10 21.25 9.80
CA ARG A 3 -19.12 22.36 9.84
C ARG A 3 -18.04 22.23 8.76
N GLN A 4 -17.72 21.01 8.34
CA GLN A 4 -16.76 20.72 7.27
C GLN A 4 -16.96 19.28 6.75
N CYS A 5 -16.89 19.10 5.44
CA CYS A 5 -16.83 17.79 4.78
C CYS A 5 -15.45 17.67 4.14
N TRP A 6 -14.79 16.52 4.33
CA TRP A 6 -13.49 16.25 3.74
C TRP A 6 -13.65 15.28 2.57
N ASP A 7 -12.96 15.58 1.47
CA ASP A 7 -12.88 14.68 0.33
C ASP A 7 -11.81 13.60 0.56
N TYR A 8 -12.13 12.35 0.24
CA TYR A 8 -11.24 11.22 0.49
C TYR A 8 -9.96 11.29 -0.36
N GLU A 9 -10.08 11.68 -1.63
CA GLU A 9 -8.93 11.80 -2.52
C GLU A 9 -8.02 12.92 -2.06
N GLN A 10 -8.59 14.05 -1.63
CA GLN A 10 -7.80 15.16 -1.06
C GLN A 10 -7.08 14.77 0.23
N ILE A 11 -7.75 14.04 1.14
CA ILE A 11 -7.09 13.49 2.34
C ILE A 11 -5.94 12.56 1.96
N CYS A 12 -6.14 11.70 0.97
CA CYS A 12 -5.11 10.77 0.52
C CYS A 12 -3.94 11.49 -0.15
N ALA A 13 -4.21 12.52 -0.95
CA ALA A 13 -3.19 13.28 -1.67
C ALA A 13 -2.30 14.11 -0.73
N ASP A 14 -2.91 14.76 0.27
CA ASP A 14 -2.24 15.78 1.08
C ASP A 14 -1.82 15.28 2.47
N HIS A 15 -2.52 14.27 3.00
CA HIS A 15 -2.36 13.81 4.38
C HIS A 15 -1.90 12.36 4.52
N ALA A 16 -1.81 11.57 3.45
CA ALA A 16 -1.27 10.21 3.52
C ALA A 16 0.26 10.23 3.64
N GLN A 17 0.76 9.71 4.76
CA GLN A 17 2.19 9.67 5.06
C GLN A 17 2.87 8.38 4.60
N ARG A 18 2.15 7.25 4.61
CA ARG A 18 2.71 5.95 4.23
C ARG A 18 1.61 4.92 3.96
N LEU A 19 1.82 4.07 2.97
CA LEU A 19 1.03 2.86 2.76
C LEU A 19 1.83 1.65 3.25
N SER A 20 1.29 0.93 4.22
CA SER A 20 1.88 -0.28 4.79
C SER A 20 1.11 -1.51 4.30
N LEU A 21 1.82 -2.43 3.66
CA LEU A 21 1.30 -3.64 3.05
C LEU A 21 2.00 -4.86 3.65
N ARG A 22 1.25 -5.81 4.18
CA ARG A 22 1.77 -7.15 4.46
C ARG A 22 1.37 -8.09 3.34
N LEU A 23 2.36 -8.68 2.68
CA LEU A 23 2.18 -9.54 1.52
C LEU A 23 2.64 -10.96 1.81
N ASP A 24 1.84 -11.92 1.39
CA ASP A 24 2.19 -13.33 1.37
C ASP A 24 2.67 -13.73 -0.02
N LEU A 25 3.99 -13.78 -0.17
CA LEU A 25 4.67 -14.08 -1.42
C LEU A 25 5.11 -15.56 -1.50
N ARG A 26 4.53 -16.43 -0.67
CA ARG A 26 4.75 -17.88 -0.80
C ARG A 26 4.19 -18.42 -2.12
N GLU A 27 3.20 -17.73 -2.70
CA GLU A 27 2.74 -17.92 -4.08
C GLU A 27 3.71 -17.22 -5.05
N LYS A 28 4.26 -17.98 -6.02
CA LYS A 28 5.32 -17.50 -6.93
C LYS A 28 4.95 -16.27 -7.77
N GLN A 29 3.67 -16.05 -8.07
CA GLN A 29 3.22 -14.96 -8.94
C GLN A 29 2.68 -13.74 -8.18
N ALA A 30 2.46 -13.84 -6.87
CA ALA A 30 1.86 -12.78 -6.06
C ALA A 30 2.64 -11.45 -6.18
N PHE A 31 3.97 -11.51 -6.09
CA PHE A 31 4.78 -10.28 -6.15
C PHE A 31 4.66 -9.57 -7.49
N ARG A 32 4.70 -10.30 -8.61
CA ARG A 32 4.58 -9.70 -9.96
C ARG A 32 3.23 -9.04 -10.16
N ARG A 33 2.15 -9.68 -9.71
CA ARG A 33 0.78 -9.15 -9.80
C ARG A 33 0.62 -7.88 -8.96
N ILE A 34 1.10 -7.90 -7.72
CA ILE A 34 1.06 -6.73 -6.83
C ILE A 34 1.95 -5.60 -7.36
N ASP A 35 3.16 -5.89 -7.83
CA ASP A 35 4.03 -4.84 -8.35
C ASP A 35 3.47 -4.21 -9.64
N ALA A 36 2.87 -5.01 -10.53
CA ALA A 36 2.17 -4.49 -11.70
C ALA A 36 0.95 -3.63 -11.33
N LEU A 37 0.24 -3.98 -10.26
CA LEU A 37 -0.85 -3.18 -9.71
C LEU A 37 -0.30 -1.85 -9.17
N LEU A 38 0.73 -1.89 -8.32
CA LEU A 38 1.36 -0.68 -7.76
C LEU A 38 1.92 0.22 -8.87
N ALA A 39 2.54 -0.34 -9.91
CA ALA A 39 3.11 0.39 -11.02
C ALA A 39 2.09 1.27 -11.76
N LYS A 40 0.82 0.86 -11.84
CA LYS A 40 -0.26 1.67 -12.47
C LYS A 40 -0.56 2.95 -11.70
N HIS A 41 -0.21 3.01 -10.42
CA HIS A 41 -0.42 4.17 -9.55
C HIS A 41 0.91 4.88 -9.21
N ARG A 42 2.00 4.53 -9.90
CA ARG A 42 3.29 5.25 -9.83
C ARG A 42 3.38 6.25 -10.99
N PRO A 43 4.07 7.39 -10.79
CA PRO A 43 4.61 7.86 -9.52
C PRO A 43 3.51 8.50 -8.63
N GLY A 44 3.75 8.56 -7.33
CA GLY A 44 2.94 9.36 -6.41
C GLY A 44 3.71 9.83 -5.19
N LYS A 45 3.00 10.45 -4.22
CA LYS A 45 3.63 11.09 -3.05
C LYS A 45 3.74 10.17 -1.84
N THR A 46 3.02 9.06 -1.81
CA THR A 46 2.92 8.21 -0.63
C THR A 46 3.97 7.09 -0.67
N PRO A 47 4.95 7.06 0.25
CA PRO A 47 5.92 5.98 0.33
C PRO A 47 5.27 4.66 0.77
N LEU A 48 5.90 3.54 0.42
CA LEU A 48 5.42 2.20 0.75
C LEU A 48 6.30 1.55 1.83
N ARG A 49 5.69 0.78 2.72
CA ARG A 49 6.36 -0.23 3.53
C ARG A 49 5.78 -1.59 3.20
N LEU A 50 6.61 -2.50 2.73
CA LEU A 50 6.23 -3.87 2.39
C LEU A 50 6.77 -4.83 3.45
N ASP A 51 5.88 -5.51 4.15
CA ASP A 51 6.19 -6.64 5.03
C ASP A 51 5.96 -7.93 4.24
N LEU A 52 7.04 -8.59 3.82
CA LEU A 52 7.01 -9.71 2.87
C LEU A 52 7.18 -11.04 3.60
N LEU A 53 6.28 -11.99 3.34
CA LEU A 53 6.40 -13.38 3.76
C LEU A 53 6.81 -14.24 2.56
N LEU A 54 7.99 -14.83 2.62
CA LEU A 54 8.62 -15.60 1.55
C LEU A 54 8.74 -17.08 1.95
N ARG A 55 8.83 -17.96 0.95
CA ARG A 55 9.21 -19.35 1.15
C ARG A 55 10.69 -19.52 0.81
N ALA A 56 11.48 -19.99 1.77
CA ALA A 56 12.86 -20.40 1.59
C ALA A 56 13.00 -21.92 1.72
N GLN A 57 14.17 -22.46 1.35
CA GLN A 57 14.46 -23.89 1.42
C GLN A 57 14.41 -24.41 2.87
N SER A 58 14.79 -23.59 3.84
CA SER A 58 14.83 -23.91 5.27
C SER A 58 13.57 -23.51 6.05
N GLY A 59 12.55 -22.93 5.41
CA GLY A 59 11.32 -22.51 6.09
C GLY A 59 10.70 -21.21 5.54
N GLY A 60 9.80 -20.61 6.32
CA GLY A 60 9.22 -19.29 6.01
C GLY A 60 10.17 -18.17 6.43
N VAL A 61 10.38 -17.19 5.55
CA VAL A 61 11.19 -15.99 5.82
C VAL A 61 10.29 -14.77 5.83
N ALA A 62 10.51 -13.84 6.76
CA ALA A 62 9.84 -12.55 6.79
C ALA A 62 10.87 -11.43 6.62
N GLY A 63 10.55 -10.43 5.82
CA GLY A 63 11.42 -9.27 5.59
C GLY A 63 10.61 -8.00 5.42
N MET A 64 11.25 -6.85 5.64
CA MET A 64 10.63 -5.53 5.48
C MET A 64 11.40 -4.74 4.42
N LEU A 65 10.67 -4.08 3.52
CA LEU A 65 11.22 -3.21 2.48
C LEU A 65 10.48 -1.87 2.49
N ASP A 66 11.22 -0.80 2.74
CA ASP A 66 10.70 0.56 2.60
C ASP A 66 11.03 1.10 1.20
N LEU A 67 10.02 1.58 0.49
CA LEU A 67 10.13 2.17 -0.85
C LEU A 67 9.67 3.63 -0.82
N ASN A 68 10.42 4.49 -1.50
CA ASN A 68 10.17 5.92 -1.58
C ASN A 68 10.55 6.48 -2.96
N GLY A 69 10.45 7.80 -3.12
CA GLY A 69 10.81 8.48 -4.37
C GLY A 69 9.97 8.00 -5.56
N SER A 70 10.63 7.55 -6.63
CA SER A 70 9.99 7.04 -7.85
C SER A 70 9.13 5.78 -7.64
N HIS A 71 9.33 5.06 -6.53
CA HIS A 71 8.55 3.87 -6.18
C HIS A 71 7.32 4.17 -5.30
N SER A 72 7.16 5.42 -4.86
CA SER A 72 5.97 5.89 -4.16
C SER A 72 4.74 5.85 -5.07
N VAL A 73 3.57 5.67 -4.47
CA VAL A 73 2.30 5.53 -5.19
C VAL A 73 1.35 6.67 -4.87
N ARG A 74 0.43 6.94 -5.79
CA ARG A 74 -0.76 7.74 -5.51
C ARG A 74 -1.80 6.84 -4.86
N ILE A 75 -2.34 7.27 -3.73
CA ILE A 75 -3.46 6.59 -3.08
C ILE A 75 -4.76 7.08 -3.68
N ASP A 76 -5.52 6.18 -4.27
CA ASP A 76 -6.89 6.38 -4.74
C ASP A 76 -7.75 5.17 -4.37
N GLN A 77 -9.07 5.31 -4.52
CA GLN A 77 -10.01 4.24 -4.16
C GLN A 77 -9.76 2.96 -4.98
N GLN A 78 -9.45 3.10 -6.27
CA GLN A 78 -9.20 1.96 -7.16
C GLN A 78 -7.99 1.14 -6.71
N LEU A 79 -6.89 1.78 -6.31
CA LEU A 79 -5.72 1.11 -5.75
C LEU A 79 -6.08 0.31 -4.50
N MET A 80 -6.81 0.95 -3.58
CA MET A 80 -7.16 0.35 -2.29
C MET A 80 -8.08 -0.84 -2.44
N ASP A 81 -9.06 -0.76 -3.34
CA ASP A 81 -9.99 -1.86 -3.62
C ASP A 81 -9.28 -3.02 -4.32
N SER A 82 -8.41 -2.71 -5.29
CA SER A 82 -7.63 -3.73 -6.01
C SER A 82 -6.66 -4.47 -5.08
N LEU A 83 -5.99 -3.76 -4.16
CA LEU A 83 -5.13 -4.38 -3.15
C LEU A 83 -5.92 -5.23 -2.15
N ARG A 84 -7.09 -4.75 -1.71
CA ARG A 84 -7.93 -5.51 -0.76
C ARG A 84 -8.49 -6.79 -1.39
N ALA A 85 -8.72 -6.80 -2.69
CA ALA A 85 -9.21 -7.96 -3.42
C ALA A 85 -8.12 -9.02 -3.70
N ASP A 86 -6.84 -8.69 -3.57
CA ASP A 86 -5.76 -9.64 -3.86
C ASP A 86 -5.52 -10.60 -2.68
N PRO A 87 -5.59 -11.94 -2.89
CA PRO A 87 -5.43 -12.92 -1.81
C PRO A 87 -4.03 -12.92 -1.16
N ALA A 88 -3.02 -12.36 -1.83
CA ALA A 88 -1.68 -12.20 -1.27
C ALA A 88 -1.62 -11.09 -0.21
N VAL A 89 -2.56 -10.14 -0.20
CA VAL A 89 -2.57 -9.03 0.75
C VAL A 89 -3.16 -9.51 2.08
N ARG A 90 -2.31 -9.58 3.10
CA ARG A 90 -2.69 -9.97 4.46
C ARG A 90 -3.06 -8.78 5.32
N THR A 91 -2.49 -7.62 5.04
CA THR A 91 -2.75 -6.38 5.78
C THR A 91 -2.54 -5.20 4.86
N LEU A 92 -3.45 -4.23 4.95
CA LEU A 92 -3.47 -3.00 4.16
C LEU A 92 -3.78 -1.85 5.09
N LYS A 93 -2.84 -0.92 5.28
CA LYS A 93 -3.00 0.22 6.19
C LYS A 93 -2.41 1.49 5.60
N ILE A 94 -3.20 2.56 5.58
CA ILE A 94 -2.70 3.90 5.30
C ILE A 94 -2.46 4.61 6.63
N LYS A 95 -1.28 5.22 6.79
CA LYS A 95 -1.00 6.16 7.87
C LYS A 95 -1.33 7.56 7.36
N TYR A 96 -2.25 8.24 8.05
CA TYR A 96 -2.61 9.63 7.78
C TYR A 96 -2.04 10.56 8.85
N ASN A 97 -1.83 11.81 8.47
CA ASN A 97 -1.74 12.95 9.39
C ASN A 97 -3.01 13.78 9.26
N PRO A 98 -4.10 13.41 9.97
CA PRO A 98 -5.42 13.94 9.70
C PRO A 98 -5.49 15.45 10.00
N PRO A 99 -6.10 16.25 9.11
CA PRO A 99 -6.27 17.69 9.32
C PRO A 99 -7.42 18.07 10.26
N TRP A 100 -8.20 17.08 10.73
CA TRP A 100 -9.32 17.26 11.66
C TRP A 100 -8.97 16.92 13.11
N ALA A 101 -7.68 16.78 13.42
CA ALA A 101 -7.19 16.58 14.78
C ALA A 101 -7.37 17.84 15.64
#